data_AF-X1H8M0-F1
#
_entry.id   AF-X1H8M0-F1
#
_cell.length_a   1.000
_cell.length_b   1.000
_cell.length_c   1.000
_cell.angle_alpha   90.00
_cell.angle_beta   90.00
_cell.angle_gamma   90.00
#
_symmetry.space_group_name_H-M   'P 1'
#
loop_
_entity.id
_entity.type
_entity.pdbx_description
1 polymer ?
#
loop_
_entity_poly.entity_id
_entity_poly.type
_entity_poly.pdbx_seq_one_letter_code
_entity_poly.pdbx_strand_id
1 'polypeptide(L)'
;LWIGADARLLAPGLVTSTLDPLGRPVNTVLGGGQVNINQDAQPSLYYPYSATQPYGEQPLGVVVAQAGAIIDVSGASGTIRQAAGRSGTTQSPIATAGGSVAIRASLGLLFDATMKAQAGGAGVAGGSLTIDQTIGSYVADSSGVSQYLQPIFQTIVSQAPPLMSAGLSPGQAIPGNLLGQLYIGADQISGGGFASVSLGAVDALVFNGSVNLAATRSLTINATNISATPDASVRLSAPYVDIGGGQRNINEYSSFVPLGSYGATPLAGTARLEVDAGLIDVEGG
;
A
#
# COMPACT_ATOMS: atom_id res chain seq x y z
N LEU A 1 3.45 4.89 15.06
CA LEU A 1 2.45 3.85 15.34
C LEU A 1 3.16 2.51 15.56
N TRP A 2 2.76 1.73 16.56
CA TRP A 2 3.27 0.39 16.82
C TRP A 2 2.16 -0.66 16.67
N ILE A 3 2.38 -1.66 15.83
CA ILE A 3 1.54 -2.84 15.65
C ILE A 3 2.36 -4.03 16.19
N GLY A 4 2.03 -4.47 17.40
CA GLY A 4 2.78 -5.52 18.10
C GLY A 4 2.64 -6.90 17.46
N ALA A 5 3.54 -7.82 17.79
CA ALA A 5 3.58 -9.17 17.21
C ALA A 5 2.27 -9.98 17.36
N ASP A 6 1.45 -9.73 18.39
CA ASP A 6 0.17 -10.42 18.57
C ASP A 6 -1.03 -9.64 18.00
N ALA A 7 -0.79 -8.49 17.38
CA ALA A 7 -1.84 -7.63 16.87
C ALA A 7 -2.55 -8.26 15.67
N ARG A 8 -3.87 -8.09 15.64
CA ARG A 8 -4.73 -8.57 14.56
C ARG A 8 -5.64 -7.45 14.09
N LEU A 9 -5.44 -6.98 12.86
CA LEU A 9 -6.33 -6.04 12.19
C LEU A 9 -7.17 -6.84 11.19
N LEU A 10 -8.41 -7.15 11.56
CA LEU A 10 -9.26 -8.09 10.83
C LEU A 10 -10.47 -7.36 10.23
N ALA A 11 -10.56 -7.39 8.91
CA ALA A 11 -11.74 -7.05 8.15
C ALA A 11 -11.98 -8.10 7.04
N PRO A 12 -12.06 -9.40 7.35
CA PRO A 12 -12.32 -10.42 6.34
C PRO A 12 -13.77 -10.32 5.83
N GLY A 13 -13.98 -10.82 4.61
CA GLY A 13 -15.29 -10.97 4.02
C GLY A 13 -16.16 -11.98 4.78
N LEU A 14 -17.44 -11.97 4.46
CA LEU A 14 -18.44 -12.85 5.07
C LEU A 14 -19.44 -13.31 4.03
N VAL A 15 -19.63 -14.62 3.92
CA VAL A 15 -20.74 -15.20 3.14
C VAL A 15 -21.56 -16.08 4.06
N THR A 16 -22.78 -15.66 4.38
CA THR A 16 -23.73 -16.44 5.18
C THR A 16 -25.11 -16.42 4.57
N SER A 17 -25.87 -17.48 4.82
CA SER A 17 -27.25 -17.61 4.37
C SER A 17 -28.07 -18.25 5.48
N THR A 18 -29.12 -17.55 5.90
CA THR A 18 -30.07 -18.00 6.91
C THR A 18 -31.49 -17.96 6.35
N LEU A 19 -32.45 -18.48 7.11
CA LEU A 19 -33.88 -18.30 6.82
C LEU A 19 -34.46 -17.37 7.87
N ASP A 20 -35.33 -16.45 7.45
CA ASP A 20 -36.12 -15.65 8.37
C ASP A 20 -37.26 -16.47 9.00
N PRO A 21 -38.03 -15.91 9.96
CA PRO A 21 -39.17 -16.62 10.57
C PRO A 21 -40.28 -17.04 9.59
N LEU A 22 -40.29 -16.51 8.37
CA LEU A 22 -41.23 -16.84 7.30
C LEU A 22 -40.63 -17.86 6.30
N GLY A 23 -39.45 -18.43 6.60
CA GLY A 23 -38.78 -19.40 5.74
C GLY A 23 -38.14 -18.80 4.49
N ARG A 24 -37.97 -17.47 4.43
CA ARG A 24 -37.37 -16.77 3.30
C ARG A 24 -35.86 -16.67 3.47
N PRO A 25 -35.07 -16.90 2.41
CA PRO A 25 -33.62 -16.71 2.45
C PRO A 25 -33.22 -15.28 2.82
N VAL A 26 -32.32 -15.15 3.79
CA VAL A 26 -31.60 -13.92 4.12
C VAL A 26 -30.12 -14.20 3.92
N ASN A 27 -29.51 -13.51 2.95
CA ASN A 27 -28.11 -13.69 2.61
C ASN A 27 -27.31 -12.47 3.06
N THR A 28 -26.15 -12.71 3.67
CA THR A 28 -25.13 -11.69 3.93
C THR A 28 -23.92 -12.02 3.08
N VAL A 29 -23.52 -11.09 2.21
CA VAL A 29 -22.38 -11.24 1.30
C VAL A 29 -21.55 -9.97 1.40
N LEU A 30 -20.42 -10.07 2.10
CA LEU A 30 -19.47 -9.00 2.33
C LEU A 30 -18.12 -9.39 1.74
N GLY A 31 -17.53 -8.48 0.96
CA GLY A 31 -16.13 -8.55 0.57
C GLY A 31 -15.19 -8.31 1.74
N GLY A 32 -13.90 -8.51 1.51
CA GLY A 32 -12.90 -7.99 2.43
C GLY A 32 -13.10 -6.49 2.64
N GLY A 33 -12.99 -6.04 3.89
CA GLY A 33 -13.10 -4.66 4.29
C GLY A 33 -11.79 -3.88 4.11
N GLN A 34 -11.63 -2.80 4.87
CA GLN A 34 -10.50 -1.89 4.72
C GLN A 34 -9.71 -1.80 6.02
N VAL A 35 -8.38 -1.79 5.90
CA VAL A 35 -7.46 -1.45 6.98
C VAL A 35 -6.65 -0.24 6.53
N ASN A 36 -6.86 0.88 7.22
CA ASN A 36 -6.21 2.15 6.94
C ASN A 36 -5.25 2.48 8.08
N ILE A 37 -3.96 2.60 7.77
CA ILE A 37 -2.89 2.93 8.72
C ILE A 37 -2.43 4.35 8.43
N ASN A 38 -2.63 5.25 9.41
CA ASN A 38 -2.33 6.69 9.34
C ASN A 38 -2.95 7.42 8.12
N GLN A 39 -4.07 6.93 7.59
CA GLN A 39 -4.89 7.68 6.65
C GLN A 39 -6.14 8.21 7.35
N ASP A 40 -6.24 9.54 7.46
CA ASP A 40 -7.46 10.23 7.87
C ASP A 40 -8.28 10.58 6.61
N ALA A 41 -9.34 9.80 6.40
CA ALA A 41 -10.49 10.03 5.51
C ALA A 41 -10.35 9.85 3.97
N GLN A 42 -11.36 9.13 3.47
CA GLN A 42 -11.72 8.72 2.10
C GLN A 42 -10.85 7.64 1.44
N PRO A 43 -11.45 6.58 0.86
CA PRO A 43 -10.71 5.61 0.07
C PRO A 43 -10.17 6.33 -1.16
N SER A 44 -8.88 6.64 -1.17
CA SER A 44 -8.20 7.09 -2.38
C SER A 44 -8.11 5.89 -3.33
N LEU A 45 -9.21 5.62 -4.02
CA LEU A 45 -9.29 4.63 -5.10
C LEU A 45 -8.42 5.02 -6.30
N TYR A 46 -7.80 6.20 -6.27
CA TYR A 46 -6.99 6.72 -7.35
C TYR A 46 -6.10 7.86 -6.85
N TYR A 47 -4.83 7.84 -7.25
CA TYR A 47 -3.97 9.03 -7.29
C TYR A 47 -4.35 9.85 -8.55
N PRO A 48 -4.32 11.20 -8.52
CA PRO A 48 -3.89 12.06 -7.42
C PRO A 48 -4.98 12.32 -6.37
N TYR A 49 -4.53 12.61 -5.15
CA TYR A 49 -5.41 13.16 -4.11
C TYR A 49 -6.09 14.43 -4.61
N SER A 50 -7.35 14.66 -4.24
CA SER A 50 -7.98 15.96 -4.48
C SER A 50 -7.12 17.06 -3.84
N ALA A 51 -6.89 18.15 -4.57
CA ALA A 51 -6.11 19.33 -4.15
C ALA A 51 -6.55 19.99 -2.82
N THR A 52 -7.62 19.47 -2.20
CA THR A 52 -8.18 19.90 -0.92
C THR A 52 -7.84 18.89 0.19
N GLN A 53 -6.58 18.53 0.40
CA GLN A 53 -6.17 17.96 1.69
C GLN A 53 -6.17 19.08 2.74
N PRO A 54 -6.67 18.83 3.97
CA PRO A 54 -6.65 19.83 5.03
C PRO A 54 -5.22 20.26 5.36
N TYR A 55 -5.00 21.58 5.45
CA TYR A 55 -3.78 22.29 5.89
C TYR A 55 -3.46 22.03 7.38
N GLY A 56 -3.49 20.79 7.83
CA GLY A 56 -3.15 20.39 9.20
C GLY A 56 -1.77 19.73 9.28
N GLU A 57 -1.12 19.84 10.44
CA GLU A 57 0.05 19.04 10.79
C GLU A 57 -0.25 17.55 10.53
N GLN A 58 0.31 16.97 9.48
CA GLN A 58 0.23 15.53 9.28
C GLN A 58 1.21 14.90 10.27
N PRO A 59 0.76 13.99 11.17
CA PRO A 59 1.65 13.40 12.15
C PRO A 59 2.79 12.68 11.43
N LEU A 60 3.96 13.30 11.47
CA LEU A 60 5.21 12.72 11.02
C LEU A 60 5.53 11.56 11.95
N GLY A 61 5.55 10.34 11.43
CA GLY A 61 5.61 9.16 12.25
C GLY A 61 6.17 7.96 11.53
N VAL A 62 6.82 7.10 12.31
CA VAL A 62 7.24 5.78 11.88
C VAL A 62 6.11 4.80 12.20
N VAL A 63 5.73 3.99 11.21
CA VAL A 63 4.90 2.80 11.41
C VAL A 63 5.83 1.62 11.62
N VAL A 64 5.69 0.96 12.77
CA VAL A 64 6.37 -0.32 13.04
C VAL A 64 5.31 -1.39 13.15
N ALA A 65 5.39 -2.42 12.31
CA ALA A 65 4.58 -3.60 12.40
C ALA A 65 5.48 -4.81 12.58
N GLN A 66 5.37 -5.46 13.73
CA GLN A 66 6.28 -6.54 14.12
C GLN A 66 5.91 -7.86 13.43
N ALA A 67 6.92 -8.69 13.22
CA ALA A 67 6.72 -10.07 12.81
C ALA A 67 5.77 -10.80 13.78
N GLY A 68 4.81 -11.53 13.22
CA GLY A 68 3.71 -12.17 13.96
C GLY A 68 2.38 -11.44 13.81
N ALA A 69 2.39 -10.11 13.61
CA ALA A 69 1.17 -9.35 13.42
C ALA A 69 0.44 -9.77 12.14
N ILE A 70 -0.89 -9.72 12.16
CA ILE A 70 -1.73 -10.11 11.02
C ILE A 70 -2.66 -8.96 10.62
N ILE A 71 -2.63 -8.62 9.35
CA ILE A 71 -3.63 -7.77 8.69
C ILE A 71 -4.39 -8.65 7.71
N ASP A 72 -5.68 -8.87 7.95
CA ASP A 72 -6.52 -9.75 7.15
C ASP A 72 -7.74 -9.00 6.59
N VAL A 73 -7.68 -8.76 5.29
CA VAL A 73 -8.76 -8.19 4.47
C VAL A 73 -9.17 -9.19 3.39
N SER A 74 -9.02 -10.49 3.62
CA SER A 74 -9.35 -11.52 2.62
C SER A 74 -10.83 -11.50 2.25
N GLY A 75 -11.16 -11.86 1.02
CA GLY A 75 -12.52 -12.16 0.61
C GLY A 75 -13.02 -13.46 1.26
N ALA A 76 -14.29 -13.78 1.03
CA ALA A 76 -14.92 -15.00 1.53
C ALA A 76 -15.63 -15.77 0.41
N SER A 77 -15.81 -17.07 0.61
CA SER A 77 -16.69 -17.89 -0.22
C SER A 77 -17.71 -18.61 0.63
N GLY A 78 -18.86 -18.89 0.05
CA GLY A 78 -19.88 -19.72 0.65
C GLY A 78 -20.99 -20.03 -0.34
N THR A 79 -22.11 -20.53 0.19
CA THR A 79 -23.32 -20.75 -0.60
C THR A 79 -24.42 -19.81 -0.11
N ILE A 80 -25.13 -19.20 -1.05
CA ILE A 80 -26.33 -18.42 -0.76
C ILE A 80 -27.57 -19.19 -1.16
N ARG A 81 -28.64 -19.03 -0.40
CA ARG A 81 -29.95 -19.57 -0.73
C ARG A 81 -30.75 -18.51 -1.50
N GLN A 82 -31.39 -18.93 -2.57
CA GLN A 82 -32.26 -18.08 -3.36
C GLN A 82 -33.65 -18.71 -3.39
N ALA A 83 -34.70 -17.88 -3.43
CA ALA A 83 -36.05 -18.40 -3.59
C ALA A 83 -36.20 -19.03 -4.99
N ALA A 84 -36.70 -20.26 -5.04
CA ALA A 84 -36.93 -21.01 -6.27
C ALA A 84 -38.42 -21.32 -6.42
N GLY A 85 -39.13 -20.40 -7.08
CA GLY A 85 -40.58 -20.53 -7.29
C GLY A 85 -41.40 -20.56 -6.00
N ARG A 86 -42.60 -21.15 -6.05
CA ARG A 86 -43.59 -21.12 -4.96
C ARG A 86 -43.24 -21.96 -3.71
N SER A 87 -42.24 -22.86 -3.76
CA SER A 87 -41.94 -23.73 -2.60
C SER A 87 -40.48 -24.21 -2.49
N GLY A 88 -39.55 -23.71 -3.29
CA GLY A 88 -38.16 -24.17 -3.29
C GLY A 88 -37.17 -23.11 -2.80
N THR A 89 -36.00 -23.57 -2.37
CA THR A 89 -34.80 -22.73 -2.36
C THR A 89 -33.72 -23.41 -3.18
N THR A 90 -33.01 -22.64 -4.00
CA THR A 90 -31.80 -23.09 -4.70
C THR A 90 -30.57 -22.59 -3.94
N GLN A 91 -29.48 -23.35 -4.00
CA GLN A 91 -28.18 -22.92 -3.48
C GLN A 91 -27.26 -22.53 -4.63
N SER A 92 -26.55 -21.43 -4.47
CA SER A 92 -25.56 -20.96 -5.46
C SER A 92 -24.25 -20.64 -4.75
N PRO A 93 -23.10 -21.13 -5.25
CA PRO A 93 -21.81 -20.72 -4.73
C PRO A 93 -21.60 -19.23 -5.04
N ILE A 94 -21.03 -18.51 -4.08
CA ILE A 94 -20.60 -17.13 -4.26
C ILE A 94 -19.23 -16.94 -3.62
N ALA A 95 -18.43 -16.09 -4.24
CA ALA A 95 -17.15 -15.65 -3.72
C ALA A 95 -17.09 -14.12 -3.77
N THR A 96 -16.38 -13.53 -2.82
CA THR A 96 -16.22 -12.08 -2.70
C THR A 96 -14.77 -11.68 -2.87
N ALA A 97 -14.53 -10.45 -3.28
CA ALA A 97 -13.18 -9.94 -3.50
C ALA A 97 -12.45 -9.73 -2.18
N GLY A 98 -11.11 -9.74 -2.26
CA GLY A 98 -10.28 -9.20 -1.19
C GLY A 98 -10.53 -7.70 -1.02
N GLY A 99 -10.27 -7.21 0.19
CA GLY A 99 -10.43 -5.83 0.60
C GLY A 99 -9.19 -4.99 0.32
N SER A 100 -8.97 -3.95 1.10
CA SER A 100 -7.85 -3.02 0.89
C SER A 100 -7.02 -2.78 2.13
N VAL A 101 -5.70 -2.68 1.93
CA VAL A 101 -4.75 -2.18 2.93
C VAL A 101 -4.16 -0.89 2.39
N ALA A 102 -4.38 0.21 3.09
CA ALA A 102 -3.79 1.51 2.77
C ALA A 102 -2.90 1.96 3.92
N ILE A 103 -1.64 2.23 3.62
CA ILE A 103 -0.63 2.66 4.59
C ILE A 103 -0.08 3.99 4.11
N ARG A 104 -0.24 5.03 4.93
CA ARG A 104 0.49 6.27 4.76
C ARG A 104 1.57 6.36 5.83
N ALA A 105 2.81 6.51 5.40
CA ALA A 105 3.93 6.72 6.32
C ALA A 105 4.71 7.96 5.88
N SER A 106 5.45 8.56 6.80
CA SER A 106 6.26 9.75 6.48
C SER A 106 7.70 9.51 6.85
N LEU A 107 7.94 9.30 8.15
CA LEU A 107 9.30 9.11 8.68
C LEU A 107 9.78 7.67 8.68
N GLY A 108 8.92 6.69 8.40
CA GLY A 108 9.36 5.32 8.20
C GLY A 108 8.25 4.30 8.19
N LEU A 109 8.48 3.20 7.49
CA LEU A 109 7.63 2.00 7.51
C LEU A 109 8.52 0.78 7.70
N LEU A 110 8.46 0.19 8.88
CA LEU A 110 9.17 -1.03 9.28
C LEU A 110 8.11 -2.12 9.40
N PHE A 111 7.79 -2.77 8.28
CA PHE A 111 6.56 -3.54 8.14
C PHE A 111 6.80 -5.04 7.94
N ASP A 112 6.91 -5.74 9.06
CA ASP A 112 7.16 -7.19 9.10
C ASP A 112 5.88 -8.01 9.37
N ALA A 113 4.71 -7.35 9.36
CA ALA A 113 3.43 -8.01 9.52
C ALA A 113 3.07 -8.90 8.32
N THR A 114 2.30 -9.95 8.58
CA THR A 114 1.69 -10.76 7.51
C THR A 114 0.43 -10.05 7.01
N MET A 115 0.35 -9.83 5.70
CA MET A 115 -0.85 -9.33 5.03
C MET A 115 -1.61 -10.48 4.36
N LYS A 116 -2.94 -10.40 4.38
CA LYS A 116 -3.85 -11.32 3.70
C LYS A 116 -4.96 -10.52 3.02
N ALA A 117 -5.07 -10.69 1.73
CA ALA A 117 -6.02 -10.00 0.87
C ALA A 117 -6.48 -10.92 -0.27
N GLN A 118 -6.43 -12.23 -0.06
CA GLN A 118 -6.77 -13.21 -1.08
C GLN A 118 -8.22 -13.04 -1.53
N ALA A 119 -8.51 -13.39 -2.78
CA ALA A 119 -9.87 -13.54 -3.26
C ALA A 119 -10.59 -14.64 -2.46
N GLY A 120 -11.91 -14.49 -2.27
CA GLY A 120 -12.71 -15.51 -1.62
C GLY A 120 -12.84 -16.80 -2.44
N GLY A 121 -12.61 -16.76 -3.76
CA GLY A 121 -12.71 -17.91 -4.64
C GLY A 121 -12.31 -17.60 -6.09
N ALA A 122 -12.34 -18.62 -6.94
CA ALA A 122 -11.95 -18.51 -8.34
C ALA A 122 -12.79 -17.49 -9.11
N GLY A 123 -12.14 -16.75 -10.02
CA GLY A 123 -12.80 -15.73 -10.86
C GLY A 123 -13.07 -14.40 -10.16
N VAL A 124 -12.68 -14.26 -8.89
CA VAL A 124 -12.79 -13.00 -8.15
C VAL A 124 -11.38 -12.44 -7.91
N ALA A 125 -11.26 -11.12 -7.94
CA ALA A 125 -9.99 -10.46 -7.69
C ALA A 125 -9.58 -10.56 -6.21
N GLY A 126 -8.26 -10.65 -5.99
CA GLY A 126 -7.66 -10.33 -4.71
C GLY A 126 -7.82 -8.85 -4.36
N GLY A 127 -7.28 -8.47 -3.21
CA GLY A 127 -7.42 -7.12 -2.67
C GLY A 127 -6.49 -6.10 -3.30
N SER A 128 -6.43 -4.92 -2.68
CA SER A 128 -5.54 -3.82 -3.08
C SER A 128 -4.61 -3.39 -1.95
N LEU A 129 -3.36 -3.10 -2.30
CA LEU A 129 -2.36 -2.53 -1.41
C LEU A 129 -1.99 -1.12 -1.91
N THR A 130 -2.02 -0.14 -1.02
CA THR A 130 -1.45 1.18 -1.26
C THR A 130 -0.47 1.49 -0.14
N ILE A 131 0.78 1.74 -0.50
CA ILE A 131 1.78 2.32 0.39
C ILE A 131 2.12 3.67 -0.18
N ASP A 132 1.96 4.71 0.63
CA ASP A 132 2.22 6.08 0.22
C ASP A 132 3.11 6.78 1.24
N GLN A 133 4.08 7.53 0.74
CA GLN A 133 4.95 8.32 1.60
C GLN A 133 4.42 9.76 1.63
N THR A 134 4.37 10.43 2.77
CA THR A 134 3.96 11.84 2.81
C THR A 134 5.01 12.69 3.49
N ILE A 135 5.13 13.93 3.04
CA ILE A 135 5.96 14.96 3.65
C ILE A 135 5.04 16.00 4.32
N GLY A 136 5.33 16.34 5.56
CA GLY A 136 4.70 17.44 6.27
C GLY A 136 5.57 18.69 6.24
N SER A 137 4.95 19.87 6.19
CA SER A 137 5.64 21.14 6.47
C SER A 137 5.85 21.26 7.97
N TYR A 138 7.11 21.22 8.43
CA TYR A 138 7.44 21.56 9.81
C TYR A 138 7.65 23.07 9.89
N VAL A 139 6.80 23.76 10.65
CA VAL A 139 7.07 25.13 11.08
C VAL A 139 7.50 25.03 12.53
N ALA A 140 8.82 25.06 12.77
CA ALA A 140 9.31 25.16 14.13
C ALA A 140 9.02 26.58 14.59
N ASP A 141 8.15 26.70 15.59
CA ASP A 141 7.90 27.90 16.37
C ASP A 141 7.41 29.15 15.61
N SER A 142 7.16 30.23 16.36
CA SER A 142 6.66 31.51 15.84
C SER A 142 7.65 32.27 14.95
N SER A 143 8.88 31.79 14.79
CA SER A 143 9.89 32.34 13.88
C SER A 143 9.75 31.83 12.44
N GLY A 144 8.98 30.76 12.21
CA GLY A 144 8.73 30.22 10.88
C GLY A 144 9.85 29.32 10.31
N VAL A 145 10.88 28.99 11.09
CA VAL A 145 12.07 28.26 10.60
C VAL A 145 12.07 26.82 11.10
N SER A 146 11.91 25.85 10.19
CA SER A 146 12.08 24.42 10.49
C SER A 146 13.51 24.11 10.97
N GLN A 147 13.66 23.64 12.21
CA GLN A 147 14.93 23.03 12.69
C GLN A 147 15.01 21.52 12.37
N TYR A 148 13.97 20.96 11.76
CA TYR A 148 13.94 19.56 11.38
C TYR A 148 14.72 19.35 10.07
N LEU A 149 15.87 18.70 10.17
CA LEU A 149 16.60 18.21 9.00
C LEU A 149 15.84 17.01 8.42
N GLN A 150 15.23 17.23 7.26
CA GLN A 150 14.49 16.17 6.57
C GLN A 150 15.46 15.11 6.03
N PRO A 151 15.24 13.82 6.33
CA PRO A 151 15.97 12.74 5.67
C PRO A 151 15.54 12.64 4.20
N ILE A 152 16.29 11.88 3.42
CA ILE A 152 15.83 11.48 2.08
C ILE A 152 14.67 10.50 2.26
N PHE A 153 13.55 10.80 1.62
CA PHE A 153 12.32 10.02 1.70
C PHE A 153 12.26 8.97 0.60
N GLN A 154 12.43 7.70 0.98
CA GLN A 154 12.51 6.59 0.04
C GLN A 154 11.57 5.44 0.38
N THR A 155 10.97 4.83 -0.63
CA THR A 155 10.37 3.50 -0.55
C THR A 155 11.35 2.49 -1.11
N ILE A 156 11.78 1.56 -0.26
CA ILE A 156 12.76 0.51 -0.57
C ILE A 156 12.02 -0.81 -0.75
N VAL A 157 12.12 -1.36 -1.96
CA VAL A 157 11.53 -2.65 -2.33
C VAL A 157 12.63 -3.70 -2.45
N SER A 158 12.55 -4.76 -1.67
CA SER A 158 13.41 -5.94 -1.79
C SER A 158 12.60 -7.15 -2.24
N GLN A 159 13.25 -8.22 -2.71
CA GLN A 159 12.52 -9.45 -3.05
C GLN A 159 11.86 -10.05 -1.79
N ALA A 160 12.68 -10.38 -0.79
CA ALA A 160 12.24 -10.94 0.47
C ALA A 160 11.75 -9.84 1.45
N PRO A 161 10.94 -10.20 2.46
CA PRO A 161 10.61 -9.29 3.55
C PRO A 161 11.90 -8.79 4.25
N PRO A 162 12.05 -7.48 4.46
CA PRO A 162 13.31 -6.92 4.94
C PRO A 162 13.54 -7.15 6.45
N LEU A 163 12.51 -7.45 7.25
CA LEU A 163 12.61 -7.78 8.68
C LEU A 163 13.23 -6.66 9.54
N MET A 164 12.80 -5.42 9.30
CA MET A 164 13.43 -4.22 9.85
C MET A 164 12.95 -3.84 11.27
N SER A 165 11.89 -4.50 11.76
CA SER A 165 11.38 -4.29 13.13
C SER A 165 12.07 -5.19 14.18
N ALA A 166 12.93 -6.11 13.75
CA ALA A 166 13.59 -7.07 14.63
C ALA A 166 14.40 -6.35 15.73
N GLY A 167 14.14 -6.70 16.99
CA GLY A 167 14.80 -6.10 18.15
C GLY A 167 14.29 -4.71 18.55
N LEU A 168 13.29 -4.16 17.85
CA LEU A 168 12.65 -2.91 18.23
C LEU A 168 11.45 -3.17 19.17
N SER A 169 11.33 -2.40 20.23
CA SER A 169 10.22 -2.50 21.22
C SER A 169 9.38 -1.22 21.29
N PRO A 170 8.06 -1.31 21.58
CA PRO A 170 7.21 -0.13 21.74
C PRO A 170 7.81 0.90 22.71
N GLY A 171 7.83 2.17 22.29
CA GLY A 171 8.42 3.27 23.07
C GLY A 171 9.92 3.46 22.86
N GLN A 172 10.61 2.55 22.18
CA GLN A 172 11.99 2.73 21.75
C GLN A 172 12.08 3.77 20.62
N ALA A 173 13.12 4.61 20.67
CA ALA A 173 13.46 5.50 19.57
C ALA A 173 13.86 4.69 18.33
N ILE A 174 13.35 5.10 17.17
CA ILE A 174 13.71 4.47 15.90
C ILE A 174 15.14 4.88 15.52
N PRO A 175 16.02 3.94 15.14
CA PRO A 175 17.36 4.27 14.65
C PRO A 175 17.33 5.32 13.53
N GLY A 176 18.19 6.33 13.63
CA GLY A 176 18.19 7.46 12.69
C GLY A 176 18.42 7.05 11.23
N ASN A 177 19.15 5.96 11.00
CA ASN A 177 19.41 5.42 9.66
C ASN A 177 18.18 4.76 9.01
N LEU A 178 17.09 4.55 9.74
CA LEU A 178 15.82 4.02 9.22
C LEU A 178 14.79 5.13 9.00
N LEU A 179 15.11 6.37 9.40
CA LEU A 179 14.21 7.51 9.20
C LEU A 179 14.20 7.91 7.72
N GLY A 180 13.00 8.23 7.24
CA GLY A 180 12.73 8.54 5.83
C GLY A 180 12.53 7.29 4.96
N GLN A 181 12.67 6.08 5.50
CA GLN A 181 12.67 4.84 4.70
C GLN A 181 11.44 3.98 4.95
N LEU A 182 10.77 3.60 3.87
CA LEU A 182 9.64 2.68 3.86
C LEU A 182 10.10 1.35 3.27
N TYR A 183 10.08 0.29 4.07
CA TYR A 183 10.57 -1.01 3.66
C TYR A 183 9.43 -1.97 3.36
N ILE A 184 9.46 -2.60 2.18
CA ILE A 184 8.46 -3.60 1.78
C ILE A 184 9.08 -4.71 0.91
N GLY A 185 8.66 -5.96 1.12
CA GLY A 185 9.10 -7.10 0.32
C GLY A 185 8.13 -7.45 -0.81
N ALA A 186 8.63 -7.74 -2.02
CA ALA A 186 7.81 -8.21 -3.13
C ALA A 186 7.12 -9.54 -2.81
N ASP A 187 7.82 -10.47 -2.16
CA ASP A 187 7.27 -11.76 -1.69
C ASP A 187 6.14 -11.57 -0.68
N GLN A 188 6.21 -10.52 0.14
CA GLN A 188 5.18 -10.17 1.11
C GLN A 188 3.91 -9.67 0.42
N ILE A 189 4.06 -8.88 -0.64
CA ILE A 189 2.95 -8.38 -1.46
C ILE A 189 2.31 -9.54 -2.25
N SER A 190 3.12 -10.34 -2.94
CA SER A 190 2.61 -11.46 -3.76
C SER A 190 1.97 -12.54 -2.89
N GLY A 191 2.60 -12.89 -1.75
CA GLY A 191 2.07 -13.85 -0.80
C GLY A 191 0.78 -13.38 -0.11
N GLY A 192 0.59 -12.06 0.01
CA GLY A 192 -0.61 -11.46 0.55
C GLY A 192 -1.85 -11.60 -0.34
N GLY A 193 -1.69 -11.89 -1.63
CA GLY A 193 -2.81 -12.08 -2.55
C GLY A 193 -3.42 -10.78 -3.07
N PHE A 194 -2.65 -9.68 -3.10
CA PHE A 194 -3.09 -8.42 -3.69
C PHE A 194 -3.15 -8.51 -5.22
N ALA A 195 -4.28 -8.10 -5.79
CA ALA A 195 -4.47 -7.99 -7.23
C ALA A 195 -4.05 -6.62 -7.78
N SER A 196 -4.12 -5.57 -6.96
CA SER A 196 -3.73 -4.20 -7.32
C SER A 196 -2.74 -3.66 -6.30
N VAL A 197 -1.63 -3.09 -6.76
CA VAL A 197 -0.55 -2.60 -5.88
C VAL A 197 -0.17 -1.20 -6.32
N SER A 198 -0.11 -0.26 -5.37
CA SER A 198 0.38 1.10 -5.59
C SER A 198 1.46 1.42 -4.57
N LEU A 199 2.65 1.78 -5.05
CA LEU A 199 3.80 2.15 -4.22
C LEU A 199 4.19 3.60 -4.50
N GLY A 200 4.09 4.44 -3.48
CA GLY A 200 4.41 5.86 -3.48
C GLY A 200 5.72 6.16 -2.74
N ALA A 201 6.49 7.12 -3.25
CA ALA A 201 7.63 7.70 -2.54
C ALA A 201 7.76 9.19 -2.86
N VAL A 202 8.15 9.99 -1.86
CA VAL A 202 8.32 11.44 -2.04
C VAL A 202 9.53 11.72 -2.93
N ASP A 203 10.71 11.20 -2.57
CA ASP A 203 11.93 11.45 -3.33
C ASP A 203 12.27 10.29 -4.28
N ALA A 204 12.27 9.05 -3.79
CA ALA A 204 12.68 7.91 -4.61
C ALA A 204 12.05 6.57 -4.23
N LEU A 205 11.71 5.76 -5.24
CA LEU A 205 11.52 4.33 -5.08
C LEU A 205 12.80 3.59 -5.50
N VAL A 206 13.32 2.76 -4.61
CA VAL A 206 14.60 2.05 -4.77
C VAL A 206 14.36 0.54 -4.71
N PHE A 207 14.69 -0.16 -5.78
CA PHE A 207 14.77 -1.61 -5.78
C PHE A 207 16.12 -2.07 -5.21
N ASN A 208 16.09 -2.70 -4.04
CA ASN A 208 17.27 -3.23 -3.37
C ASN A 208 17.50 -4.69 -3.79
N GLY A 209 18.40 -4.88 -4.76
CA GLY A 209 18.64 -6.16 -5.42
C GLY A 209 17.69 -6.43 -6.58
N SER A 210 17.75 -7.65 -7.12
CA SER A 210 16.81 -8.10 -8.15
C SER A 210 15.43 -8.31 -7.53
N VAL A 211 14.38 -7.83 -8.20
CA VAL A 211 13.00 -7.86 -7.71
C VAL A 211 12.07 -8.32 -8.81
N ASN A 212 11.19 -9.28 -8.51
CA ASN A 212 10.08 -9.67 -9.34
C ASN A 212 8.78 -9.32 -8.60
N LEU A 213 8.10 -8.27 -9.04
CA LEU A 213 6.86 -7.79 -8.45
C LEU A 213 5.72 -8.02 -9.44
N ALA A 214 4.76 -8.85 -9.04
CA ALA A 214 3.63 -9.22 -9.86
C ALA A 214 2.29 -8.89 -9.18
N ALA A 215 1.34 -8.40 -9.96
CA ALA A 215 -0.04 -8.15 -9.56
C ALA A 215 -0.99 -8.64 -10.66
N THR A 216 -2.17 -9.16 -10.29
CA THR A 216 -3.09 -9.76 -11.26
C THR A 216 -4.02 -8.78 -11.96
N ARG A 217 -4.00 -7.50 -11.58
CA ARG A 217 -4.77 -6.43 -12.23
C ARG A 217 -3.92 -5.21 -12.57
N SER A 218 -3.30 -4.60 -11.57
CA SER A 218 -2.58 -3.34 -11.77
C SER A 218 -1.40 -3.18 -10.84
N LEU A 219 -0.36 -2.52 -11.34
CA LEU A 219 0.79 -2.09 -10.57
C LEU A 219 1.08 -0.61 -10.88
N THR A 220 1.10 0.22 -9.85
CA THR A 220 1.43 1.64 -9.94
C THR A 220 2.67 1.92 -9.11
N ILE A 221 3.65 2.59 -9.72
CA ILE A 221 4.83 3.13 -9.05
C ILE A 221 4.80 4.63 -9.20
N ASN A 222 4.56 5.33 -8.09
CA ASN A 222 4.53 6.77 -8.03
C ASN A 222 5.75 7.27 -7.26
N ALA A 223 6.77 7.73 -7.97
CA ALA A 223 7.94 8.34 -7.36
C ALA A 223 8.58 9.32 -8.33
N THR A 224 9.21 10.35 -7.79
CA THR A 224 10.01 11.31 -8.58
C THR A 224 11.22 10.62 -9.21
N ASN A 225 11.87 9.73 -8.45
CA ASN A 225 13.02 8.98 -8.89
C ASN A 225 12.79 7.48 -8.72
N ILE A 226 13.16 6.69 -9.72
CA ILE A 226 13.11 5.23 -9.64
C ILE A 226 14.52 4.72 -9.91
N SER A 227 15.04 3.90 -9.01
CA SER A 227 16.40 3.37 -9.11
C SER A 227 16.46 1.92 -8.63
N ALA A 228 17.56 1.25 -8.97
CA ALA A 228 17.85 -0.09 -8.50
C ALA A 228 19.35 -0.21 -8.20
N THR A 229 19.73 -1.14 -7.33
CA THR A 229 21.14 -1.47 -7.10
C THR A 229 21.84 -1.90 -8.40
N PRO A 230 23.15 -1.63 -8.58
CA PRO A 230 23.89 -2.07 -9.76
C PRO A 230 23.67 -3.56 -10.08
N ASP A 231 23.56 -3.87 -11.37
CA ASP A 231 23.36 -5.23 -11.91
C ASP A 231 22.04 -5.92 -11.48
N ALA A 232 21.13 -5.20 -10.82
CA ALA A 232 19.81 -5.75 -10.47
C ALA A 232 18.94 -5.97 -11.72
N SER A 233 18.19 -7.08 -11.71
CA SER A 233 17.10 -7.32 -12.65
C SER A 233 15.77 -7.07 -11.93
N VAL A 234 15.09 -5.99 -12.32
CA VAL A 234 13.74 -5.64 -11.84
C VAL A 234 12.72 -6.05 -12.89
N ARG A 235 11.77 -6.90 -12.51
CA ARG A 235 10.65 -7.33 -13.35
C ARG A 235 9.33 -6.91 -12.71
N LEU A 236 8.54 -6.15 -13.45
CA LEU A 236 7.21 -5.69 -13.08
C LEU A 236 6.18 -6.37 -13.97
N SER A 237 5.20 -7.07 -13.40
CA SER A 237 4.22 -7.82 -14.20
C SER A 237 2.79 -7.58 -13.71
N ALA A 238 1.94 -7.02 -14.57
CA ALA A 238 0.51 -6.86 -14.33
C ALA A 238 -0.21 -6.55 -15.65
N PRO A 239 -1.52 -6.83 -15.80
CA PRO A 239 -2.27 -6.40 -16.98
C PRO A 239 -2.16 -4.90 -17.30
N TYR A 240 -2.11 -4.06 -16.26
CA TYR A 240 -1.86 -2.63 -16.35
C TYR A 240 -0.68 -2.24 -15.46
N VAL A 241 0.32 -1.55 -16.03
CA VAL A 241 1.44 -1.00 -15.30
C VAL A 241 1.52 0.51 -15.55
N ASP A 242 1.59 1.27 -14.46
CA ASP A 242 1.69 2.72 -14.46
C ASP A 242 2.96 3.13 -13.69
N ILE A 243 3.84 3.86 -14.34
CA ILE A 243 5.15 4.24 -13.79
C ILE A 243 5.33 5.74 -13.96
N GLY A 244 5.55 6.43 -12.84
CA GLY A 244 5.90 7.85 -12.83
C GLY A 244 4.84 8.71 -12.17
N GLY A 245 4.79 9.98 -12.59
CA GLY A 245 3.83 10.98 -12.12
C GLY A 245 4.34 11.84 -10.97
N GLY A 246 5.32 11.33 -10.21
CA GLY A 246 5.91 11.97 -9.04
C GLY A 246 4.88 12.21 -7.93
N GLN A 247 5.31 12.18 -6.67
CA GLN A 247 4.46 12.73 -5.62
C GLN A 247 4.58 14.24 -5.71
N ARG A 248 3.57 14.90 -6.30
CA ARG A 248 3.52 16.37 -6.34
C ARG A 248 3.57 16.92 -4.93
N ASN A 249 4.71 17.49 -4.59
CA ASN A 249 5.03 17.98 -3.26
C ASN A 249 4.06 19.12 -2.95
N ILE A 250 3.63 19.28 -1.69
CA ILE A 250 2.92 20.51 -1.26
C ILE A 250 3.75 21.78 -1.58
N ASN A 251 5.07 21.62 -1.69
CA ASN A 251 5.99 22.69 -2.07
C ASN A 251 5.91 23.08 -3.56
N GLU A 252 5.38 22.24 -4.46
CA GLU A 252 5.12 22.67 -5.85
C GLU A 252 4.02 23.73 -5.92
N TYR A 253 3.19 23.85 -4.87
CA TYR A 253 2.16 24.88 -4.76
C TYR A 253 2.58 26.10 -3.92
N SER A 254 3.67 26.04 -3.14
CA SER A 254 4.10 27.15 -2.29
C SER A 254 5.24 27.94 -2.95
N SER A 255 4.85 29.04 -3.58
CA SER A 255 5.66 29.98 -4.38
C SER A 255 6.81 30.70 -3.65
N PHE A 256 7.31 30.21 -2.51
CA PHE A 256 8.19 30.97 -1.61
C PHE A 256 9.47 30.25 -1.16
N VAL A 257 9.75 29.04 -1.64
CA VAL A 257 11.08 28.45 -1.50
C VAL A 257 11.68 28.37 -2.90
N PRO A 258 12.90 28.88 -3.15
CA PRO A 258 13.62 28.54 -4.37
C PRO A 258 13.89 27.03 -4.30
N LEU A 259 12.96 26.26 -4.84
CA LEU A 259 13.11 24.83 -5.06
C LEU A 259 14.28 24.71 -6.02
N GLY A 260 15.44 24.28 -5.50
CA GLY A 260 16.34 23.50 -6.31
C GLY A 260 15.48 22.39 -6.88
N SER A 261 15.20 22.45 -8.18
CA SER A 261 14.57 21.36 -8.90
C SER A 261 15.40 20.12 -8.57
N TYR A 262 14.91 19.26 -7.69
CA TYR A 262 15.47 17.93 -7.50
C TYR A 262 15.02 17.05 -8.67
N GLY A 263 15.13 17.57 -9.90
CA GLY A 263 15.20 16.71 -11.06
C GLY A 263 16.49 15.93 -10.89
N ALA A 264 16.39 14.66 -10.48
CA ALA A 264 17.58 13.84 -10.47
C ALA A 264 18.10 13.82 -11.90
N THR A 265 19.40 14.09 -12.04
CA THR A 265 20.04 13.86 -13.32
C THR A 265 20.07 12.36 -13.52
N PRO A 266 19.46 11.82 -14.60
CA PRO A 266 19.51 10.39 -14.85
C PRO A 266 20.97 9.95 -14.92
N LEU A 267 21.35 9.02 -14.05
CA LEU A 267 22.68 8.43 -14.05
C LEU A 267 22.60 7.09 -14.78
N ALA A 268 23.50 6.89 -15.74
CA ALA A 268 23.64 5.58 -16.37
C ALA A 268 24.01 4.54 -15.31
N GLY A 269 23.20 3.48 -15.21
CA GLY A 269 23.42 2.34 -14.34
C GLY A 269 23.46 1.03 -15.13
N THR A 270 23.84 -0.06 -14.46
CA THR A 270 23.87 -1.41 -15.05
C THR A 270 22.63 -2.24 -14.72
N ALA A 271 21.70 -1.69 -13.93
CA ALA A 271 20.44 -2.36 -13.62
C ALA A 271 19.53 -2.44 -14.87
N ARG A 272 18.70 -3.48 -14.91
CA ARG A 272 17.71 -3.70 -15.97
C ARG A 272 16.30 -3.64 -15.38
N LEU A 273 15.43 -2.89 -16.04
CA LEU A 273 13.99 -2.89 -15.80
C LEU A 273 13.29 -3.64 -16.95
N GLU A 274 12.47 -4.62 -16.60
CA GLU A 274 11.58 -5.34 -17.51
C GLU A 274 10.14 -5.14 -17.05
N VAL A 275 9.27 -4.74 -17.97
CA VAL A 275 7.84 -4.53 -17.70
C VAL A 275 7.04 -5.44 -18.62
N ASP A 276 6.25 -6.33 -18.03
CA ASP A 276 5.38 -7.28 -18.71
C ASP A 276 3.91 -6.92 -18.43
N ALA A 277 3.28 -6.22 -19.38
CA ALA A 277 1.92 -5.71 -19.23
C ALA A 277 1.16 -5.65 -20.54
N GLY A 278 -0.18 -5.65 -20.44
CA GLY A 278 -1.06 -5.41 -21.58
C GLY A 278 -1.17 -3.93 -21.94
N LEU A 279 -1.01 -3.05 -20.94
CA LEU A 279 -0.89 -1.60 -21.10
C LEU A 279 0.19 -1.07 -20.15
N ILE A 280 1.07 -0.22 -20.67
CA ILE A 280 2.12 0.46 -19.92
C ILE A 280 1.92 1.96 -20.11
N ASP A 281 1.66 2.66 -19.02
CA ASP A 281 1.69 4.12 -18.98
C ASP A 281 2.97 4.57 -18.26
N VAL A 282 3.64 5.57 -18.86
CA VAL A 282 4.84 6.19 -18.32
C VAL A 282 4.65 7.69 -18.27
N GLU A 283 4.61 8.23 -17.06
CA GLU A 283 4.43 9.65 -16.81
C GLU A 283 5.79 10.32 -16.58
N GLY A 284 6.17 11.23 -17.48
CA GLY A 284 7.37 12.07 -17.35
C GLY A 284 7.02 13.49 -16.88
N GLY A 285 7.77 14.00 -15.91
CA GLY A 285 7.83 15.41 -15.53
C GLY A 285 9.01 16.11 -16.20
#